data_AF-A0A2D4GVI2-F1
#
_entry.id   AF-A0A2D4GVI2-F1
#
_cell.length_a   1.000
_cell.length_b   1.000
_cell.length_c   1.000
_cell.angle_alpha   90.00
_cell.angle_beta   90.00
_cell.angle_gamma   90.00
#
_symmetry.space_group_name_H-M   'P 1'
#
loop_
_entity.id
_entity.type
_entity.pdbx_description
1 polymer ?
#
loop_
_entity_poly.entity_id
_entity_poly.type
_entity_poly.pdbx_seq_one_letter_code
_entity_poly.pdbx_strand_id
1 'polypeptide(L)'
;HECPLPCHPGECPPCAQMIRIKCHCKLTSLYIECIKITNAEAEEKEELCSCKNQCPKELPCGHRCKEICHLGECCQNCNQKVKIRCPCKRLKKELLCSEVREGQCYLECDAVCREMKRKASEIKEAEARAAIEEEKRRQQAELEAFENRLKGRRKNKKKKDEIEIEKPLWQKYKNVILLPVCGIIVLMMAWFLAYNN
;
A
#
# COMPACT_ATOMS: atom_id res chain seq x y z
N HIS A 1 37.41 -51.06 -9.00
CA HIS A 1 38.34 -50.93 -7.86
C HIS A 1 39.37 -52.04 -7.99
N GLU A 2 40.53 -51.92 -7.35
CA GLU A 2 41.52 -53.00 -7.32
C GLU A 2 41.00 -54.17 -6.47
N CYS A 3 41.29 -55.41 -6.86
CA CYS A 3 40.85 -56.59 -6.12
C CYS A 3 41.70 -56.73 -4.85
N PRO A 4 41.09 -56.76 -3.64
CA PRO A 4 41.84 -56.93 -2.39
C PRO A 4 42.28 -58.39 -2.16
N LEU A 5 41.78 -59.34 -2.95
CA LEU A 5 42.11 -60.75 -2.79
C LEU A 5 43.47 -61.07 -3.43
N PRO A 6 44.26 -61.99 -2.83
CA PRO A 6 45.46 -62.50 -3.45
C PRO A 6 45.12 -63.25 -4.75
N CYS A 7 46.10 -63.35 -5.66
CA CYS A 7 45.98 -64.12 -6.88
C CYS A 7 45.55 -65.57 -6.57
N HIS A 8 44.49 -66.05 -7.20
CA HIS A 8 43.95 -67.39 -7.01
C HIS A 8 43.62 -68.02 -8.37
N PRO A 9 43.61 -69.36 -8.47
CA PRO A 9 43.08 -70.04 -9.65
C PRO A 9 41.54 -69.96 -9.67
N GLY A 10 40.94 -69.80 -10.85
CA GLY A 10 39.48 -69.78 -11.06
C GLY A 10 38.84 -68.38 -11.10
N GLU A 11 37.51 -68.33 -11.19
CA GLU A 11 36.75 -67.08 -11.21
C GLU A 11 36.71 -66.41 -9.82
N CYS A 12 36.76 -65.08 -9.79
CA CYS A 12 36.68 -64.32 -8.55
C CYS A 12 35.32 -64.53 -7.85
N PRO A 13 35.29 -64.65 -6.51
CA PRO A 13 34.03 -64.68 -5.77
C PRO A 13 33.25 -63.36 -5.93
N PRO A 14 31.92 -63.36 -5.72
CA PRO A 14 31.08 -62.18 -5.90
C PRO A 14 31.58 -61.02 -5.03
N CYS A 15 31.85 -59.88 -5.66
CA CYS A 15 32.44 -58.75 -4.98
C CYS A 15 31.40 -57.96 -4.15
N ALA A 16 31.56 -57.95 -2.83
CA ALA A 16 30.74 -57.18 -1.89
C ALA A 16 31.27 -55.75 -1.62
N GLN A 17 32.29 -55.30 -2.36
CA GLN A 17 32.89 -53.99 -2.13
C GLN A 17 31.93 -52.88 -2.56
N MET A 18 31.71 -51.91 -1.67
CA MET A 18 30.99 -50.68 -1.99
C MET A 18 31.89 -49.74 -2.78
N ILE A 19 31.45 -49.36 -3.98
CA ILE A 19 32.14 -48.37 -4.81
C ILE A 19 31.35 -47.08 -4.90
N ARG A 20 32.09 -45.97 -4.97
CA ARG A 20 31.54 -44.62 -5.08
C ARG A 20 31.34 -44.25 -6.54
N ILE A 21 30.10 -44.01 -6.93
CA ILE A 21 29.71 -43.62 -8.29
C ILE A 21 29.09 -42.21 -8.25
N LYS A 22 29.35 -41.40 -9.27
CA LYS A 22 28.72 -40.08 -9.39
C LYS A 22 27.28 -40.25 -9.89
N CYS A 23 26.34 -39.62 -9.20
CA CYS A 23 24.95 -39.57 -9.64
C CYS A 23 24.79 -38.78 -10.95
N HIS A 24 23.74 -39.04 -11.72
CA HIS A 24 23.40 -38.27 -12.94
C HIS A 24 23.26 -36.76 -12.69
N CYS A 25 22.83 -36.37 -11.49
CA CYS A 25 22.74 -34.97 -11.09
C CYS A 25 24.10 -34.31 -10.81
N LYS A 26 25.19 -35.08 -10.73
CA LYS A 26 26.57 -34.66 -10.41
C LYS A 26 26.76 -34.01 -9.02
N LEU A 27 25.69 -33.81 -8.25
CA LEU A 27 25.73 -33.22 -6.90
C LEU A 27 26.03 -34.26 -5.81
N THR A 28 25.55 -35.48 -5.97
CA THR A 28 25.65 -36.54 -4.97
C THR A 28 26.49 -37.69 -5.50
N SER A 29 27.22 -38.36 -4.61
CA SER A 29 27.87 -39.64 -4.90
C SER A 29 27.09 -40.77 -4.23
N LEU A 30 26.85 -41.85 -4.97
CA LEU A 30 26.15 -43.04 -4.51
C LEU A 30 27.17 -44.12 -4.17
N TYR A 31 26.87 -44.94 -3.15
CA TYR A 31 27.68 -46.09 -2.77
C TYR A 31 26.90 -47.35 -3.13
N ILE A 32 27.42 -48.10 -4.09
CA ILE A 32 26.75 -49.26 -4.70
C ILE A 32 27.72 -50.43 -4.69
N GLU A 33 27.23 -51.64 -4.45
CA GLU A 33 28.05 -52.85 -4.51
C GLU A 33 28.61 -53.06 -5.92
N CYS A 34 29.90 -53.39 -6.01
CA CYS A 34 30.60 -53.59 -7.27
C CYS A 34 29.90 -54.64 -8.15
N ILE A 35 29.43 -55.74 -7.56
CA ILE A 35 28.72 -56.78 -8.29
C ILE A 35 27.41 -56.29 -8.90
N LYS A 36 26.63 -55.48 -8.16
CA LYS A 36 25.33 -54.97 -8.60
C LYS A 36 25.49 -54.10 -9.84
N ILE A 37 26.44 -53.17 -9.84
CA ILE A 37 26.62 -52.32 -11.02
C ILE A 37 27.37 -53.00 -12.16
N THR A 38 28.28 -53.95 -11.90
CA THR A 38 29.03 -54.63 -12.97
C THR A 38 28.10 -55.55 -13.77
N ASN A 39 27.27 -56.33 -13.06
CA ASN A 39 26.36 -57.29 -13.67
C ASN A 39 25.04 -56.68 -14.16
N ALA A 40 24.67 -55.49 -13.68
CA ALA A 40 23.46 -54.81 -14.12
C ALA A 40 23.46 -54.54 -15.63
N GLU A 41 22.28 -54.66 -16.24
CA GLU A 41 22.03 -54.24 -17.62
C GLU A 41 22.00 -52.70 -17.70
N ALA A 42 21.91 -52.14 -18.92
CA ALA A 42 22.00 -50.70 -19.12
C ALA A 42 20.92 -49.90 -18.35
N GLU A 43 19.69 -50.40 -18.32
CA GLU A 43 18.55 -49.76 -17.64
C GLU A 43 18.73 -49.80 -16.11
N GLU A 44 19.10 -50.96 -15.56
CA GLU A 44 19.36 -51.11 -14.13
C GLU A 44 20.58 -50.28 -13.68
N LYS A 45 21.62 -50.17 -14.52
CA LYS A 45 22.74 -49.24 -14.31
C LYS A 45 22.27 -47.80 -14.22
N GLU A 46 21.32 -47.39 -15.06
CA GLU A 46 20.78 -46.04 -15.04
C GLU A 46 20.04 -45.75 -13.73
N GLU A 47 19.22 -46.68 -13.25
CA GLU A 47 18.52 -46.56 -11.97
C GLU A 47 19.46 -46.55 -10.77
N LEU A 48 20.47 -47.42 -10.78
CA LEU A 48 21.49 -47.48 -9.73
C LEU A 48 22.29 -46.18 -9.67
N CYS A 49 22.54 -45.53 -10.81
CA CYS A 49 23.24 -44.24 -10.89
C CYS A 49 22.33 -43.02 -10.61
N SER A 50 21.06 -43.24 -10.27
CA SER A 50 20.12 -42.18 -9.87
C SER A 50 20.02 -42.06 -8.35
N CYS A 51 20.09 -40.84 -7.82
CA CYS A 51 19.85 -40.59 -6.40
C CYS A 51 18.36 -40.66 -6.01
N LYS A 52 17.47 -40.96 -6.98
CA LYS A 52 16.02 -41.07 -6.81
C LYS A 52 15.32 -39.79 -6.29
N ASN A 53 16.05 -38.70 -6.13
CA ASN A 53 15.52 -37.39 -5.82
C ASN A 53 15.06 -36.67 -7.09
N GLN A 54 14.24 -35.64 -6.91
CA GLN A 54 13.89 -34.71 -7.99
C GLN A 54 15.14 -34.12 -8.63
N CYS A 55 15.17 -34.09 -9.96
CA CYS A 55 16.28 -33.54 -10.71
C CYS A 55 16.52 -32.06 -10.31
N PRO A 56 17.76 -31.69 -9.93
CA PRO A 56 18.04 -30.33 -9.46
C PRO A 56 18.20 -29.31 -10.59
N LYS A 57 18.18 -29.75 -11.85
CA LYS A 57 18.36 -28.89 -13.02
C LYS A 57 17.13 -27.99 -13.22
N GLU A 58 17.38 -26.77 -13.64
CA GLU A 58 16.35 -25.79 -13.98
C GLU A 58 16.04 -25.84 -15.48
N LEU A 59 14.76 -25.84 -15.81
CA LEU A 59 14.25 -25.72 -17.17
C LEU A 59 14.38 -24.27 -17.64
N PRO A 60 14.30 -23.99 -18.97
CA PRO A 60 14.41 -22.62 -19.46
C PRO A 60 13.27 -21.69 -18.98
N CYS A 61 12.25 -22.22 -18.28
CA CYS A 61 11.20 -21.44 -17.62
C CYS A 61 11.54 -21.01 -16.19
N GLY A 62 12.73 -21.34 -15.70
CA GLY A 62 13.15 -21.09 -14.31
C GLY A 62 12.49 -22.04 -13.29
N HIS A 63 11.75 -23.06 -13.75
CA HIS A 63 11.22 -24.09 -12.86
C HIS A 63 12.20 -25.27 -12.80
N ARG A 64 12.29 -25.92 -11.63
CA ARG A 64 13.07 -27.16 -11.48
C ARG A 64 12.38 -28.30 -12.22
N CYS A 65 13.16 -29.16 -12.87
CA CYS A 65 12.63 -30.36 -13.51
C CYS A 65 11.87 -31.22 -12.48
N LYS A 66 10.68 -31.70 -12.84
CA LYS A 66 9.85 -32.55 -11.96
C LYS A 66 10.24 -34.03 -12.02
N GLU A 67 11.00 -34.41 -13.03
CA GLU A 67 11.41 -35.79 -13.21
C GLU A 67 12.39 -36.18 -12.11
N ILE A 68 12.39 -37.48 -11.80
CA ILE A 68 13.42 -38.07 -10.94
C ILE A 68 14.77 -37.89 -11.64
N CYS A 69 15.84 -37.80 -10.87
CA CYS A 69 17.21 -37.73 -11.38
C CYS A 69 17.41 -38.76 -12.51
N HIS A 70 17.60 -38.25 -13.72
CA HIS A 70 17.63 -39.02 -14.95
C HIS A 70 18.95 -38.72 -15.70
N LEU A 71 19.33 -39.59 -16.63
CA LEU A 71 20.46 -39.33 -17.50
C LEU A 71 20.07 -38.30 -18.57
N GLY A 72 21.05 -37.54 -19.08
CA GLY A 72 20.84 -36.62 -20.20
C GLY A 72 20.19 -35.27 -19.86
N GLU A 73 19.57 -34.66 -20.87
CA GLU A 73 18.91 -33.36 -20.79
C GLU A 73 17.48 -33.48 -20.25
N CYS A 74 17.02 -32.48 -19.50
CA CYS A 74 15.66 -32.47 -18.98
C CYS A 74 14.65 -32.19 -20.08
N CYS A 75 13.44 -32.74 -19.93
CA CYS A 75 12.33 -32.39 -20.81
C CYS A 75 12.10 -30.87 -20.84
N GLN A 76 12.10 -30.28 -22.03
CA GLN A 76 11.90 -28.85 -22.22
C GLN A 76 10.47 -28.40 -21.86
N ASN A 77 9.53 -29.34 -21.83
CA ASN A 77 8.13 -29.06 -21.56
C ASN A 77 7.84 -29.05 -20.05
N CYS A 78 7.60 -27.86 -19.50
CA CYS A 78 7.39 -27.71 -18.08
C CYS A 78 5.94 -28.06 -17.67
N ASN A 79 5.78 -29.20 -17.00
CA ASN A 79 4.51 -29.67 -16.43
C ASN A 79 4.17 -29.01 -15.07
N GLN A 80 4.77 -27.86 -14.74
CA GLN A 80 4.42 -27.09 -13.55
C GLN A 80 3.10 -26.36 -13.78
N LYS A 81 2.16 -26.46 -12.85
CA LYS A 81 0.92 -25.66 -12.88
C LYS A 81 1.23 -24.24 -12.45
N VAL A 82 0.92 -23.27 -13.30
CA VAL A 82 1.05 -21.84 -13.06
C VAL A 82 -0.32 -21.18 -13.03
N LYS A 83 -0.46 -20.12 -12.23
CA LYS A 83 -1.72 -19.38 -12.07
C LYS A 83 -1.69 -18.11 -12.91
N ILE A 84 -2.49 -18.06 -13.96
CA ILE A 84 -2.70 -16.84 -14.74
C ILE A 84 -3.89 -16.07 -14.15
N ARG A 85 -3.81 -14.74 -14.13
CA ARG A 85 -4.87 -13.87 -13.64
C ARG A 85 -5.34 -12.92 -14.73
N CYS A 86 -6.61 -12.48 -14.66
CA CYS A 86 -7.07 -11.37 -15.50
C CYS A 86 -6.28 -10.09 -15.20
N PRO A 87 -6.28 -9.09 -16.09
CA PRO A 87 -5.75 -7.75 -15.81
C PRO A 87 -6.34 -7.13 -14.52
N CYS A 88 -7.59 -7.48 -14.21
CA CYS A 88 -8.31 -7.09 -13.00
C CYS A 88 -7.94 -7.86 -11.72
N LYS A 89 -7.09 -8.89 -11.82
CA LYS A 89 -6.71 -9.84 -10.77
C LYS A 89 -7.84 -10.62 -10.05
N ARG A 90 -9.10 -10.47 -10.47
CA ARG A 90 -10.28 -11.17 -9.92
C ARG A 90 -10.35 -12.64 -10.35
N LEU A 91 -10.22 -12.91 -11.64
CA LEU A 91 -10.22 -14.26 -12.18
C LEU A 91 -8.81 -14.86 -12.10
N LYS A 92 -8.76 -16.15 -11.77
CA LYS A 92 -7.55 -16.97 -11.77
C LYS A 92 -7.84 -18.28 -12.48
N LYS A 93 -6.92 -18.72 -13.33
CA LYS A 93 -6.97 -20.04 -13.98
C LYS A 93 -5.63 -20.74 -13.79
N GLU A 94 -5.68 -22.03 -13.46
CA GLU A 94 -4.49 -22.88 -13.38
C GLU A 94 -4.27 -23.54 -14.73
N LEU A 95 -3.07 -23.36 -15.28
CA LEU A 95 -2.65 -23.86 -16.59
C LEU A 95 -1.22 -24.41 -16.49
N LEU A 96 -0.80 -25.22 -17.45
CA LEU A 96 0.58 -25.73 -17.46
C LEU A 96 1.56 -24.66 -17.95
N CYS A 97 2.75 -24.61 -17.36
CA CYS A 97 3.78 -23.63 -17.72
C CYS A 97 4.17 -23.74 -19.20
N SER A 98 4.14 -24.95 -19.77
CA SER A 98 4.29 -25.19 -21.21
C SER A 98 3.24 -24.44 -22.03
N GLU A 99 1.96 -24.63 -21.72
CA GLU A 99 0.82 -23.99 -22.40
C GLU A 99 0.87 -22.45 -22.30
N VAL A 100 1.34 -21.92 -21.16
CA VAL A 100 1.50 -20.48 -20.97
C VAL A 100 2.63 -19.91 -21.81
N ARG A 101 3.75 -20.64 -21.90
CA ARG A 101 4.95 -20.23 -22.64
C ARG A 101 4.73 -20.20 -24.13
N GLU A 102 3.92 -21.11 -24.65
CA GLU A 102 3.53 -21.15 -26.07
C GLU A 102 2.64 -19.97 -26.48
N GLY A 103 2.33 -19.05 -25.55
CA GLY A 103 1.62 -17.81 -25.82
C GLY A 103 0.12 -18.00 -26.00
N GLN A 104 -0.40 -19.20 -25.75
CA GLN A 104 -1.79 -19.57 -26.05
C GLN A 104 -2.76 -19.23 -24.91
N CYS A 105 -2.31 -18.55 -23.86
CA CYS A 105 -3.07 -18.42 -22.63
C CYS A 105 -3.11 -16.99 -22.09
N TYR A 106 -4.07 -16.21 -22.57
CA TYR A 106 -4.45 -14.92 -21.98
C TYR A 106 -5.82 -15.03 -21.29
N LEU A 107 -5.91 -14.61 -20.03
CA LEU A 107 -7.15 -14.65 -19.27
C LEU A 107 -7.84 -13.27 -19.34
N GLU A 108 -8.89 -13.18 -20.13
CA GLU A 108 -9.68 -11.95 -20.25
C GLU A 108 -10.60 -11.71 -19.05
N CYS A 109 -10.96 -10.44 -18.85
CA CYS A 109 -12.01 -10.06 -17.91
C CYS A 109 -13.37 -10.50 -18.45
N ASP A 110 -14.17 -11.20 -17.64
CA ASP A 110 -15.57 -11.46 -17.95
C ASP A 110 -16.46 -10.23 -17.71
N ALA A 111 -17.77 -10.37 -17.95
CA ALA A 111 -18.74 -9.30 -17.72
C ALA A 111 -18.75 -8.82 -16.26
N VAL A 112 -18.63 -9.74 -15.29
CA VAL A 112 -18.62 -9.42 -13.86
C VAL A 112 -17.37 -8.62 -13.46
N CYS A 113 -16.20 -8.97 -14.00
CA CYS A 113 -14.96 -8.22 -13.83
C CYS A 113 -15.10 -6.78 -14.30
N ARG A 114 -15.68 -6.59 -15.50
CA ARG A 114 -15.86 -5.26 -16.09
C ARG A 114 -16.84 -4.43 -15.26
N GLU A 115 -17.95 -5.03 -14.84
CA GLU A 115 -18.95 -4.33 -14.02
C GLU A 115 -18.39 -3.92 -12.65
N MET A 116 -17.67 -4.81 -11.97
CA MET A 116 -17.03 -4.48 -10.69
C MET A 116 -16.01 -3.35 -10.83
N LYS A 117 -15.24 -3.34 -11.92
CA LYS A 117 -14.27 -2.27 -12.19
C LYS A 117 -14.98 -0.93 -12.41
N ARG A 118 -16.10 -0.92 -13.13
CA ARG A 118 -16.91 0.28 -13.35
C ARG A 118 -17.48 0.82 -12.04
N LYS A 119 -18.15 -0.02 -11.25
CA LYS A 119 -18.69 0.35 -9.93
C LYS A 119 -17.61 0.88 -8.98
N ALA A 120 -16.44 0.24 -8.96
CA ALA A 120 -15.32 0.71 -8.13
C ALA A 120 -14.81 2.09 -8.56
N SER A 121 -14.76 2.38 -9.87
CA SER A 121 -14.42 3.70 -10.39
C SER A 121 -15.46 4.75 -10.00
N GLU A 122 -16.74 4.42 -10.17
CA GLU A 122 -17.86 5.31 -9.82
C GLU A 122 -17.88 5.65 -8.33
N ILE A 123 -17.66 4.66 -7.45
CA ILE A 123 -17.56 4.86 -6.00
C ILE A 123 -16.37 5.76 -5.67
N LYS A 124 -15.18 5.47 -6.22
CA LYS A 124 -13.98 6.28 -5.97
C LYS A 124 -14.15 7.72 -6.43
N GLU A 125 -14.79 7.94 -7.58
CA GLU A 125 -15.11 9.27 -8.05
C GLU A 125 -16.17 9.97 -7.21
N ALA A 126 -17.19 9.25 -6.73
CA ALA A 126 -18.20 9.80 -5.83
C ALA A 126 -17.58 10.19 -4.48
N GLU A 127 -16.73 9.36 -3.91
CA GLU A 127 -15.95 9.66 -2.70
C GLU A 127 -15.05 10.87 -2.91
N ALA A 128 -14.34 10.97 -4.04
CA ALA A 128 -13.51 12.12 -4.35
C ALA A 128 -14.34 13.40 -4.50
N ARG A 129 -15.51 13.35 -5.17
CA ARG A 129 -16.43 14.48 -5.29
C ARG A 129 -16.98 14.91 -3.92
N ALA A 130 -17.39 13.96 -3.08
CA ALA A 130 -17.89 14.23 -1.74
C ALA A 130 -16.80 14.85 -0.85
N ALA A 131 -15.55 14.36 -0.92
CA ALA A 131 -14.42 14.93 -0.20
C ALA A 131 -14.14 16.39 -0.63
N ILE A 132 -14.21 16.69 -1.93
CA ILE A 132 -14.06 18.06 -2.45
C ILE A 132 -15.19 18.96 -1.96
N GLU A 133 -16.43 18.47 -1.96
CA GLU A 133 -17.59 19.24 -1.50
C GLU A 133 -17.52 19.52 0.01
N GLU A 134 -17.13 18.52 0.81
CA GLU A 134 -16.93 18.68 2.24
C GLU A 134 -15.84 19.71 2.55
N GLU A 135 -14.71 19.65 1.83
CA GLU A 135 -13.61 20.61 1.99
C GLU A 135 -14.04 22.04 1.64
N LYS A 136 -14.78 22.22 0.53
CA LYS A 136 -15.35 23.53 0.16
C LYS A 136 -16.30 24.06 1.23
N ARG A 137 -17.14 23.19 1.82
CA ARG A 137 -18.04 23.57 2.90
C ARG A 137 -17.29 24.01 4.16
N ARG A 138 -16.19 23.32 4.51
CA ARG A 138 -15.31 23.71 5.62
C ARG A 138 -14.69 25.09 5.37
N GLN A 139 -14.11 25.30 4.20
CA GLN A 139 -13.52 26.59 3.81
C GLN A 139 -14.55 27.74 3.87
N GLN A 140 -15.76 27.50 3.37
CA GLN A 140 -16.83 28.50 3.41
C GLN A 140 -17.24 28.83 4.87
N ALA A 141 -17.36 27.83 5.73
CA ALA A 141 -17.68 28.03 7.14
C ALA A 141 -16.56 28.80 7.88
N GLU A 142 -15.29 28.57 7.53
CA GLU A 142 -14.16 29.33 8.09
C GLU A 142 -14.18 30.80 7.65
N LEU A 143 -14.44 31.07 6.37
CA LEU A 143 -14.58 32.44 5.86
C LEU A 143 -15.74 33.18 6.54
N GLU A 144 -16.89 32.52 6.67
CA GLU A 144 -18.05 33.09 7.37
C GLU A 144 -17.74 33.38 8.84
N ALA A 145 -17.09 32.44 9.55
CA ALA A 145 -16.67 32.63 10.93
C ALA A 145 -15.68 33.81 11.07
N PHE A 146 -14.77 33.97 10.12
CA PHE A 146 -13.82 35.08 10.07
C PHE A 146 -14.54 36.43 9.86
N GLU A 147 -15.47 36.51 8.90
CA GLU A 147 -16.26 37.71 8.67
C GLU A 147 -17.10 38.10 9.89
N ASN A 148 -17.73 37.13 10.55
CA ASN A 148 -18.52 37.38 11.75
C ASN A 148 -17.66 37.91 12.89
N ARG A 149 -16.44 37.40 13.07
CA ARG A 149 -15.45 37.96 14.03
C ARG A 149 -15.09 39.40 13.69
N LEU A 150 -14.91 39.74 12.41
CA LEU A 150 -14.63 41.12 11.98
C LEU A 150 -15.83 42.06 12.24
N LYS A 151 -17.05 41.64 11.91
CA LYS A 151 -18.28 42.40 12.18
C LYS A 151 -18.45 42.65 13.69
N GLY A 152 -18.16 41.65 14.53
CA GLY A 152 -18.14 41.78 15.99
C GLY A 152 -17.12 42.81 16.47
N ARG A 153 -15.87 42.76 15.98
CA ARG A 153 -14.83 43.76 16.29
C ARG A 153 -15.23 45.17 15.87
N ARG A 154 -15.83 45.34 14.69
CA ARG A 154 -16.32 46.64 14.20
C ARG A 154 -17.45 47.19 15.09
N LYS A 155 -18.41 46.36 15.51
CA LYS A 155 -19.47 46.75 16.45
C LYS A 155 -18.91 47.16 17.80
N ASN A 156 -17.96 46.41 18.35
CA ASN A 156 -17.29 46.77 19.60
C ASN A 156 -16.49 48.08 19.49
N LYS A 157 -15.79 48.29 18.37
CA LYS A 157 -15.10 49.56 18.11
C LYS A 157 -16.09 50.73 18.04
N LYS A 158 -17.19 50.59 17.29
CA LYS A 158 -18.23 51.62 17.22
C LYS A 158 -18.83 51.93 18.59
N LYS A 159 -19.09 50.91 19.43
CA LYS A 159 -19.57 51.10 20.80
C LYS A 159 -18.51 51.81 21.67
N LYS A 160 -17.22 51.51 21.49
CA LYS A 160 -16.14 52.22 22.16
C LYS A 160 -16.07 53.68 21.71
N ASP A 161 -16.12 53.95 20.41
CA ASP A 161 -16.13 55.31 19.85
C ASP A 161 -17.36 56.10 20.35
N GLU A 162 -18.55 55.48 20.46
CA GLU A 162 -19.75 56.09 21.06
C GLU A 162 -19.60 56.39 22.56
N ILE A 163 -18.82 55.61 23.30
CA ILE A 163 -18.49 55.86 24.72
C ILE A 163 -17.40 56.93 24.85
N GLU A 164 -16.45 56.99 23.91
CA GLU A 164 -15.30 57.90 23.88
C GLU A 164 -15.65 59.30 23.33
N ILE A 165 -16.79 59.45 22.63
CA ILE A 165 -17.47 60.75 22.46
C ILE A 165 -18.02 61.16 23.83
N GLU A 166 -17.15 61.68 24.69
CA GLU A 166 -17.57 62.36 25.91
C GLU A 166 -18.54 63.47 25.51
N LYS A 167 -19.78 63.40 26.02
CA LYS A 167 -20.78 64.47 25.88
C LYS A 167 -20.07 65.80 26.15
N PRO A 168 -20.14 66.80 25.23
CA PRO A 168 -19.32 68.00 25.33
C PRO A 168 -19.49 68.62 26.71
N LEU A 169 -18.39 69.06 27.35
CA LEU A 169 -18.38 69.61 28.71
C LEU A 169 -19.49 70.67 28.93
N TRP A 170 -19.84 71.42 27.89
CA TRP A 170 -20.98 72.34 27.86
C TRP A 170 -22.30 71.70 28.33
N GLN A 171 -22.63 70.47 27.90
CA GLN A 171 -23.85 69.78 28.33
C GLN A 171 -23.86 69.45 29.83
N LYS A 172 -22.69 69.21 30.44
CA LYS A 172 -22.59 68.94 31.89
C LYS A 172 -22.70 70.22 32.73
N TYR A 173 -22.12 71.33 32.27
CA TYR A 173 -22.04 72.56 33.06
C TYR A 173 -23.09 73.64 32.72
N LYS A 174 -23.89 73.45 31.66
CA LYS A 174 -24.93 74.41 31.26
C LYS A 174 -25.87 74.75 32.41
N ASN A 175 -26.34 73.76 33.18
CA ASN A 175 -27.26 74.01 34.29
C ASN A 175 -26.57 74.65 35.50
N VAL A 176 -25.30 74.30 35.74
CA VAL A 176 -24.49 74.85 36.83
C VAL A 176 -24.12 76.31 36.57
N ILE A 177 -23.94 76.72 35.31
CA ILE A 177 -23.65 78.10 34.93
C ILE A 177 -24.93 78.94 34.79
N LEU A 178 -26.02 78.38 34.25
CA LEU A 178 -27.26 79.13 33.98
C LEU A 178 -27.99 79.58 35.27
N LEU A 179 -28.00 78.72 36.30
CA LEU A 179 -28.68 79.00 37.57
C LEU A 179 -28.15 80.23 38.34
N PRO A 180 -26.83 80.38 38.59
CA PRO A 180 -26.30 81.56 39.30
C PRO A 180 -26.43 82.84 38.46
N VAL A 181 -26.29 82.77 37.13
CA VAL A 181 -26.45 83.95 36.26
C VAL A 181 -27.89 84.48 36.33
N CYS A 182 -28.89 83.60 36.27
CA CYS A 182 -30.28 83.99 36.46
C CYS A 182 -30.53 84.56 37.87
N GLY A 183 -29.94 83.97 38.91
CA GLY A 183 -30.05 84.47 40.29
C GLY A 183 -29.45 85.88 40.46
N ILE A 184 -28.29 86.14 39.87
CA ILE A 184 -27.62 87.46 39.89
C ILE A 184 -28.47 88.50 39.14
N ILE A 185 -29.05 88.16 38.00
CA ILE A 185 -29.92 89.07 37.24
C ILE A 185 -31.17 89.44 38.05
N VAL A 186 -31.79 88.48 38.75
CA VAL A 186 -32.97 88.74 39.59
C VAL A 186 -32.59 89.63 40.79
N LEU A 187 -31.45 89.39 41.42
CA LEU A 187 -30.94 90.25 42.51
C LEU A 187 -30.62 91.67 42.02
N MET A 188 -30.01 91.80 40.84
CA MET A 188 -29.74 93.10 40.21
C MET A 188 -31.04 93.86 39.89
N MET A 189 -32.06 93.18 39.37
CA MET A 189 -33.37 93.80 39.12
C MET A 189 -34.09 94.19 40.42
N ALA A 190 -34.04 93.35 41.45
CA ALA A 190 -34.62 93.66 42.75
C ALA A 190 -33.91 94.86 43.41
N TRP A 191 -32.58 94.92 43.33
CA TRP A 191 -31.79 96.06 43.83
C TRP A 191 -32.10 97.35 43.07
N PHE A 192 -32.19 97.29 41.75
CA PHE A 192 -32.55 98.44 40.90
C PHE A 192 -33.96 98.97 41.21
N LEU A 193 -34.92 98.09 41.48
CA LEU A 193 -36.28 98.47 41.86
C LEU A 193 -36.36 99.05 43.28
N ALA A 194 -35.52 98.57 44.22
CA ALA A 194 -35.49 99.08 45.59
C ALA A 194 -34.73 100.41 45.74
N TYR A 195 -33.81 100.74 44.83
CA TYR A 195 -33.03 101.98 44.86
C TYR A 195 -33.72 103.16 44.13
N ASN A 196 -34.66 102.87 43.23
CA ASN A 196 -35.41 103.88 42.45
C ASN A 196 -36.78 104.24 43.06
N ASN A 197 -37.01 103.94 44.34
CA ASN A 197 -38.25 104.22 45.06
C ASN A 197 -37.93 104.76 46.47
#